data_AF-A0A2X1T5Z3-F1
#
_entry.id   AF-A0A2X1T5Z3-F1
#
_cell.length_a   1.000
_cell.length_b   1.000
_cell.length_c   1.000
_cell.angle_alpha   90.00
_cell.angle_beta   90.00
_cell.angle_gamma   90.00
#
_symmetry.space_group_name_H-M   'P 1'
#
loop_
_entity.id
_entity.type
_entity.pdbx_description
1 polymer ?
#
loop_
_entity_poly.entity_id
_entity_poly.type
_entity_poly.pdbx_seq_one_letter_code
_entity_poly.pdbx_strand_id
1 'polypeptide(L)'
;MRRSLVRAATVGTGALAIFVTLPTSLIEVGRADEYSFLEDMEAAGFSNEGGNGAEIGLGYHICGEIAAGTSPVQAARELWLNSKLNEFEAAQFVRIAIRDLCPENV
;
A
#
# COMPACT_ATOMS: atom_id res chain seq x y z
N MET A 1 -30.85 -36.24 17.48
CA MET A 1 -31.97 -35.61 16.74
C MET A 1 -32.41 -34.37 17.50
N ARG A 2 -32.11 -33.18 16.97
CA ARG A 2 -32.33 -31.88 17.61
C ARG A 2 -33.81 -31.48 17.45
N ARG A 3 -34.43 -31.08 18.57
CA ARG A 3 -35.82 -30.58 18.63
C ARG A 3 -35.85 -29.16 18.08
N SER A 4 -36.56 -28.96 16.97
CA SER A 4 -36.84 -27.62 16.44
C SER A 4 -38.05 -26.99 17.12
N LEU A 5 -37.85 -25.72 17.48
CA LEU A 5 -38.74 -24.57 17.35
C LEU A 5 -40.12 -24.62 18.04
N VAL A 6 -40.30 -23.81 19.09
CA VAL A 6 -41.39 -22.81 19.19
C VAL A 6 -40.98 -21.73 20.20
N ARG A 7 -41.04 -20.44 19.81
CA ARG A 7 -41.60 -19.29 20.56
C ARG A 7 -41.29 -18.01 19.76
N ALA A 8 -42.25 -17.48 19.00
CA ALA A 8 -43.40 -16.65 19.42
C ALA A 8 -42.99 -15.22 19.76
N ALA A 9 -43.60 -14.29 19.03
CA ALA A 9 -43.38 -12.86 18.94
C ALA A 9 -43.46 -12.08 20.25
N THR A 10 -42.66 -11.02 20.35
CA THR A 10 -42.95 -9.86 21.20
C THR A 10 -42.71 -8.58 20.40
N VAL A 11 -43.81 -7.89 20.08
CA VAL A 11 -43.85 -6.52 19.57
C VAL A 11 -43.40 -5.59 20.70
N GLY A 12 -42.41 -4.75 20.44
CA GLY A 12 -41.94 -3.73 21.37
C GLY A 12 -41.74 -2.41 20.66
N THR A 13 -42.77 -1.57 20.66
CA THR A 13 -42.71 -0.17 20.25
C THR A 13 -42.03 0.62 21.37
N GLY A 14 -40.89 1.25 21.13
CA GLY A 14 -40.31 2.15 22.14
C GLY A 14 -38.88 2.64 21.87
N ALA A 15 -38.78 3.96 21.64
CA ALA A 15 -37.65 4.83 21.98
C ALA A 15 -36.37 4.78 21.11
N LEU A 16 -36.30 5.78 20.21
CA LEU A 16 -35.13 6.66 19.97
C LEU A 16 -33.74 6.01 20.08
N ALA A 17 -33.28 5.38 19.00
CA ALA A 17 -31.86 5.16 18.79
C ALA A 17 -31.20 6.52 18.47
N ILE A 18 -30.59 7.14 19.48
CA ILE A 18 -29.59 8.19 19.29
C ILE A 18 -28.40 7.49 18.63
N PHE A 19 -28.34 7.54 17.30
CA PHE A 19 -27.13 7.22 16.57
C PHE A 19 -26.11 8.30 16.92
N VAL A 20 -25.24 8.01 17.89
CA VAL A 20 -23.98 8.75 18.03
C VAL A 20 -23.22 8.47 16.74
N THR A 21 -23.26 9.43 15.81
CA THR A 21 -22.35 9.49 14.67
C THR A 21 -20.97 9.70 15.24
N LEU A 22 -20.26 8.60 15.51
CA LEU A 22 -18.82 8.65 15.73
C LEU A 22 -18.23 9.33 14.49
N PRO A 23 -17.37 10.34 14.65
CA PRO A 23 -16.60 10.82 13.51
C PRO A 23 -15.80 9.63 13.01
N THR A 24 -16.20 9.10 11.86
CA THR A 24 -15.31 8.27 11.06
C THR A 24 -14.15 9.19 10.70
N SER A 25 -13.11 9.16 11.53
CA SER A 25 -11.79 9.61 11.14
C SER A 25 -11.49 8.87 9.85
N LEU A 26 -11.67 9.55 8.72
CA LEU A 26 -11.17 9.11 7.45
C LEU A 26 -9.66 9.15 7.64
N ILE A 27 -9.10 8.01 8.06
CA ILE A 27 -7.69 7.75 7.90
C ILE A 27 -7.55 7.73 6.38
N GLU A 28 -7.09 8.84 5.82
CA GLU A 28 -6.64 8.91 4.44
C GLU A 28 -5.41 8.01 4.39
N VAL A 29 -5.67 6.70 4.23
CA VAL A 29 -4.64 5.74 3.84
C VAL A 29 -4.15 6.29 2.52
N GLY A 30 -2.97 6.92 2.52
CA GLY A 30 -2.37 7.47 1.31
C GLY A 30 -2.48 6.41 0.24
N ARG A 31 -3.08 6.70 -0.91
CA ARG A 31 -3.23 5.70 -1.95
C ARG A 31 -1.89 5.61 -2.67
N ALA A 32 -1.43 4.40 -2.97
CA ALA A 32 -0.30 4.25 -3.90
C ALA A 32 -0.62 4.99 -5.21
N ASP A 33 0.30 5.85 -5.65
CA ASP A 33 0.17 6.66 -6.86
C ASP A 33 1.19 6.19 -7.90
N GLU A 34 0.75 5.24 -8.73
CA GLU A 34 1.54 4.70 -9.83
C GLU A 34 1.91 5.76 -10.87
N TYR A 35 1.10 6.80 -11.03
CA TYR A 35 1.36 7.86 -11.99
C TYR A 35 2.47 8.78 -11.48
N SER A 36 2.38 9.23 -10.23
CA SER A 36 3.45 10.03 -9.60
C SER A 36 4.75 9.25 -9.51
N PHE A 37 4.70 7.95 -9.22
CA PHE A 37 5.87 7.08 -9.24
C PHE A 37 6.57 7.12 -10.60
N LEU A 38 5.84 6.89 -11.70
CA LEU A 38 6.44 6.91 -13.05
C LEU A 38 6.96 8.29 -13.44
N GLU A 39 6.24 9.36 -13.09
CA GLU A 39 6.66 10.74 -13.35
C GLU A 39 7.97 11.07 -12.62
N ASP A 40 8.09 10.70 -11.35
CA ASP A 40 9.29 10.93 -10.56
C ASP A 40 10.46 10.03 -10.97
N MET A 41 10.18 8.82 -11.47
CA MET A 41 11.17 7.93 -12.07
C MET A 41 11.73 8.52 -13.37
N GLU A 42 10.87 9.02 -14.26
CA GLU A 42 11.29 9.72 -15.49
C GLU A 42 12.09 10.99 -15.15
N ALA A 43 11.63 11.77 -14.17
CA ALA A 43 12.33 12.97 -13.69
C ALA A 43 13.70 12.67 -13.06
N ALA A 44 13.85 11.50 -12.44
CA ALA A 44 15.12 11.01 -11.90
C ALA A 44 16.04 10.39 -12.97
N GLY A 45 15.57 10.29 -14.23
CA GLY A 45 16.34 9.81 -15.37
C GLY A 45 16.28 8.29 -15.57
N PHE A 46 15.35 7.60 -14.92
CA PHE A 46 15.10 6.18 -15.20
C PHE A 46 14.37 6.03 -16.53
N SER A 47 14.78 5.00 -17.28
CA SER A 47 14.20 4.64 -18.57
C SER A 47 13.50 3.30 -18.44
N ASN A 48 12.23 3.28 -18.79
CA ASN A 48 11.35 2.13 -18.62
C ASN A 48 11.57 1.15 -19.78
N GLU A 49 12.78 0.60 -19.92
CA GLU A 49 13.13 -0.31 -21.03
C GLU A 49 12.25 -1.57 -21.04
N GLY A 50 11.77 -1.99 -19.86
CA GLY A 50 10.81 -3.09 -19.68
C GLY A 50 9.32 -2.66 -19.71
N GLY A 51 9.05 -1.38 -19.92
CA GLY A 51 7.73 -0.76 -19.84
C GLY A 51 7.31 -0.40 -18.41
N ASN A 52 6.40 0.58 -18.30
CA ASN A 52 5.93 1.14 -17.04
C ASN A 52 5.43 0.08 -16.04
N GLY A 53 4.78 -0.98 -16.51
CA GLY A 53 4.27 -2.05 -15.65
C GLY A 53 5.37 -2.85 -14.94
N ALA A 54 6.55 -3.00 -15.54
CA ALA A 54 7.67 -3.71 -14.93
C ALA A 54 8.27 -2.91 -13.76
N GLU A 55 8.39 -1.59 -13.92
CA GLU A 55 8.87 -0.69 -12.87
C GLU A 55 7.88 -0.56 -11.73
N ILE A 56 6.59 -0.38 -12.01
CA ILE A 56 5.55 -0.37 -10.98
C ILE A 56 5.57 -1.69 -10.20
N GLY A 57 5.67 -2.82 -10.90
CA GLY A 57 5.75 -4.14 -10.28
C GLY A 57 6.96 -4.28 -9.35
N LEU A 58 8.12 -3.76 -9.76
CA LEU A 58 9.32 -3.72 -8.94
C LEU A 58 9.17 -2.78 -7.73
N GLY A 59 8.55 -1.62 -7.91
CA GLY A 59 8.23 -0.68 -6.84
C GLY A 59 7.34 -1.30 -5.76
N TYR A 60 6.27 -2.00 -6.16
CA TYR A 60 5.42 -2.74 -5.23
C TYR A 60 6.13 -3.92 -4.56
N HIS A 61 7.04 -4.59 -5.27
CA HIS A 61 7.87 -5.63 -4.66
C HIS A 61 8.68 -5.09 -3.49
N ILE A 62 9.36 -3.95 -3.69
CA ILE A 62 10.10 -3.25 -2.62
C ILE A 62 9.18 -2.85 -1.47
N CYS A 63 7.97 -2.36 -1.74
CA CYS A 63 6.99 -2.08 -0.68
C CYS A 63 6.65 -3.32 0.14
N GLY A 64 6.47 -4.47 -0.51
CA GLY A 64 6.24 -5.75 0.16
C GLY A 64 7.41 -6.20 1.04
N GLU A 65 8.64 -6.02 0.57
CA GLU A 65 9.84 -6.34 1.35
C GLU A 65 9.97 -5.46 2.59
N ILE A 66 9.70 -4.16 2.45
CA ILE A 66 9.76 -3.21 3.57
C ILE A 66 8.65 -3.51 4.58
N ALA A 67 7.44 -3.78 4.12
CA ALA A 67 6.34 -4.21 4.99
C ALA A 67 6.65 -5.55 5.70
N ALA A 68 7.46 -6.41 5.10
CA ALA A 68 7.95 -7.66 5.71
C ALA A 68 9.11 -7.44 6.70
N GLY A 69 9.62 -6.21 6.83
CA GLY A 69 10.68 -5.84 7.78
C GLY A 69 12.08 -5.64 7.17
N THR A 70 12.22 -5.71 5.85
CA THR A 70 13.48 -5.37 5.16
C THR A 70 13.74 -3.87 5.27
N SER A 71 14.96 -3.48 5.64
CA SER A 71 15.30 -2.05 5.70
C SER A 71 15.40 -1.45 4.28
N PRO A 72 15.02 -0.18 4.06
CA PRO A 72 15.17 0.49 2.75
C PRO A 72 16.61 0.44 2.19
N VAL A 73 17.61 0.54 3.07
CA VAL A 73 19.03 0.46 2.67
C VAL A 73 19.38 -0.93 2.16
N GLN A 74 18.81 -1.97 2.78
CA GLN A 74 18.99 -3.35 2.35
C GLN A 74 18.28 -3.60 1.01
N ALA A 75 17.03 -3.16 0.86
CA ALA A 75 16.31 -3.26 -0.41
C ALA A 75 17.05 -2.55 -1.55
N ALA A 76 17.60 -1.36 -1.30
CA ALA A 76 18.41 -0.63 -2.28
C ALA A 76 19.70 -1.38 -2.63
N ARG A 77 20.38 -1.98 -1.65
CA ARG A 77 21.55 -2.82 -1.89
C ARG A 77 21.20 -4.05 -2.73
N GLU A 78 20.10 -4.72 -2.42
CA GLU A 78 19.64 -5.90 -3.16
C GLU A 78 19.24 -5.53 -4.59
N LEU A 79 18.55 -4.40 -4.77
CA LEU A 79 18.25 -3.87 -6.09
C LEU A 79 19.52 -3.55 -6.88
N TRP A 80 20.51 -2.91 -6.27
CA TRP A 80 21.81 -2.65 -6.90
C TRP A 80 22.49 -3.96 -7.34
N LEU A 81 22.54 -4.97 -6.48
CA LEU A 81 23.22 -6.24 -6.77
C LEU A 81 22.52 -7.09 -7.84
N ASN A 82 21.21 -6.91 -8.03
CA ASN A 82 20.40 -7.74 -8.93
C ASN A 82 19.93 -6.99 -10.20
N SER A 83 20.36 -5.74 -10.39
CA SER A 83 20.00 -4.93 -11.56
C SER A 83 21.24 -4.36 -12.25
N LYS A 84 21.03 -3.56 -13.30
CA LYS A 84 22.09 -2.80 -13.96
C LYS A 84 22.26 -1.39 -13.36
N LEU A 85 21.49 -1.06 -12.33
CA LEU A 85 21.57 0.23 -11.65
C LEU A 85 22.88 0.32 -10.87
N ASN A 86 23.41 1.52 -10.72
CA ASN A 86 24.47 1.77 -9.74
C ASN A 86 23.88 1.96 -8.32
N GLU A 87 24.74 2.06 -7.31
CA GLU A 87 24.32 2.19 -5.91
C GLU A 87 23.43 3.43 -5.67
N PHE A 88 23.74 4.55 -6.32
CA PHE A 88 22.96 5.78 -6.20
C PHE A 88 21.59 5.67 -6.86
N GLU A 89 21.53 5.11 -8.08
CA GLU A 89 20.29 4.84 -8.81
C GLU A 89 19.38 3.88 -8.02
N ALA A 90 19.92 2.79 -7.49
CA ALA A 90 19.13 1.84 -6.72
C ALA A 90 18.55 2.47 -5.44
N ALA A 91 19.33 3.31 -4.74
CA ALA A 91 18.84 4.05 -3.58
C ALA A 91 17.74 5.05 -3.96
N GLN A 92 17.89 5.74 -5.10
CA GLN A 92 16.91 6.69 -5.58
C GLN A 92 15.61 6.00 -6.00
N PHE A 93 15.69 4.86 -6.68
CA PHE A 93 14.54 4.03 -7.03
C PHE A 93 13.74 3.66 -5.78
N VAL A 94 14.40 3.08 -4.78
CA VAL A 94 13.75 2.65 -3.53
C VAL A 94 13.13 3.84 -2.80
N ARG A 95 13.78 5.00 -2.78
CA ARG A 95 13.23 6.22 -2.17
C ARG A 95 11.92 6.66 -2.85
N ILE A 96 11.89 6.69 -4.18
CA ILE A 96 10.70 7.08 -4.97
C ILE A 96 9.59 6.05 -4.75
N ALA A 97 9.90 4.75 -4.85
CA ALA A 97 8.94 3.67 -4.60
C ALA A 97 8.33 3.75 -3.20
N ILE A 98 9.13 4.02 -2.16
CA ILE A 98 8.61 4.18 -0.79
C ILE A 98 7.65 5.35 -0.68
N ARG A 99 8.04 6.50 -1.23
CA ARG A 99 7.26 7.72 -1.14
C ARG A 99 5.92 7.61 -1.87
N ASP A 100 5.92 7.00 -3.05
CA ASP A 100 4.78 7.07 -3.98
C ASP A 100 3.93 5.80 -3.98
N LEU A 101 4.52 4.63 -3.69
CA LEU A 101 3.85 3.33 -3.80
C LEU A 101 3.64 2.58 -2.48
N CYS A 102 4.26 3.00 -1.36
CA CYS A 102 4.17 2.25 -0.09
C CYS A 102 3.24 2.94 0.93
N PRO A 103 1.91 2.80 0.79
CA PRO A 103 0.91 3.50 1.60
C PRO A 103 0.89 3.06 3.07
N GLU A 104 1.45 1.89 3.39
CA GLU A 104 1.50 1.35 4.76
C GLU A 104 2.74 1.80 5.54
N ASN A 105 3.71 2.44 4.87
CA ASN A 105 5.00 2.83 5.44
C ASN A 105 5.14 4.35 5.66
N VAL A 106 4.06 5.11 5.44
CA VAL A 106 3.97 6.58 5.63
C VAL A 106 3.02 6.96 6.76
#